data_AF-A0AA96RK22-F1
#
_entry.id   AF-A0AA96RK22-F1
#
_cell.length_a   1.000
_cell.length_b   1.000
_cell.length_c   1.000
_cell.angle_alpha   90.00
_cell.angle_beta   90.00
_cell.angle_gamma   90.00
#
_symmetry.space_group_name_H-M   'P 1'
#
loop_
_entity.id
_entity.type
_entity.pdbx_description
1 polymer ?
#
loop_
_entity_poly.entity_id
_entity_poly.type
_entity_poly.pdbx_seq_one_letter_code
_entity_poly.pdbx_strand_id
1 'polypeptide(L)' 'MPQWLCNQLMRAFQNKNRRQIKLLNESWYFYRTRRSQEEWPDGQSTDGPSKRKF' A
#
# COMPACT_ATOMS: atom_id res chain seq x y z
N MET A 1 -5.87 2.52 -5.36
CA MET A 1 -4.70 3.40 -5.13
C MET A 1 -5.08 4.44 -4.08
N PRO A 2 -4.18 4.77 -3.14
CA PRO A 2 -4.35 5.89 -2.23
C PRO A 2 -4.60 7.20 -2.98
N GLN A 3 -5.36 8.11 -2.36
CA GLN A 3 -5.66 9.41 -2.96
C GLN A 3 -4.41 10.21 -3.33
N TRP A 4 -3.36 10.13 -2.49
CA TRP A 4 -2.08 10.80 -2.77
C TRP A 4 -1.44 10.31 -4.07
N LEU A 5 -1.59 9.03 -4.41
CA LEU A 5 -1.00 8.44 -5.61
C LEU A 5 -1.79 8.82 -6.86
N CYS A 6 -3.12 8.89 -6.75
CA CYS A 6 -3.98 9.43 -7.81
C CYS A 6 -3.63 10.89 -8.12
N ASN A 7 -3.43 11.73 -7.10
CA ASN A 7 -3.04 13.13 -7.28
C ASN A 7 -1.66 13.26 -7.96
N GLN A 8 -0.70 12.39 -7.62
CA GLN A 8 0.63 12.37 -8.27
C GLN A 8 0.54 11.93 -9.74
N LEU A 9 -0.26 10.91 -10.06
CA LEU A 9 -0.50 10.47 -11.43
C LEU A 9 -1.18 11.54 -12.27
N MET A 10 -2.17 12.25 -11.71
CA MET A 10 -2.86 13.34 -12.40
C MET A 10 -1.90 14.47 -12.79
N ARG A 11 -1.00 14.87 -11.87
CA ARG A 11 0.03 15.88 -12.17
C ARG A 11 1.04 15.37 -13.20
N ALA A 12 1.46 14.11 -13.11
CA ALA A 12 2.37 13.51 -14.09
C ALA A 12 1.74 13.42 -15.49
N PHE A 13 0.43 13.13 -15.56
CA PHE A 13 -0.35 13.10 -16.79
C PHE A 13 -0.48 14.48 -17.44
N GLN A 14 -0.82 15.51 -16.65
CA GLN A 14 -0.88 16.90 -17.14
C GLN A 14 0.47 17.36 -17.71
N ASN A 15 1.57 17.00 -17.04
CA ASN A 15 2.93 17.30 -17.50
C ASN A 15 3.44 16.36 -18.61
N LYS A 16 2.61 15.42 -19.10
CA LYS A 16 2.97 14.37 -20.07
C LYS A 16 4.24 13.58 -19.72
N ASN A 17 4.54 13.45 -18.42
CA ASN A 17 5.72 12.75 -17.94
C ASN A 17 5.47 11.23 -17.89
N ARG A 18 5.63 10.58 -19.04
CA ARG A 18 5.41 9.13 -19.20
C ARG A 18 6.30 8.28 -18.30
N ARG A 19 7.53 8.74 -18.01
CA ARG A 19 8.47 8.04 -17.12
C ARG A 19 7.95 8.02 -15.68
N GLN A 20 7.47 9.16 -15.20
CA GLN A 20 6.90 9.28 -13.86
C GLN A 20 5.60 8.47 -13.72
N ILE A 21 4.74 8.46 -14.73
CA ILE A 21 3.53 7.61 -14.75
C ILE A 21 3.90 6.13 -14.64
N LYS A 22 4.88 5.67 -15.43
CA LYS A 22 5.35 4.28 -15.37
C LYS A 22 5.88 3.95 -13.98
N LEU A 23 6.79 4.76 -13.44
CA LEU A 23 7.35 4.54 -12.10
C LEU A 23 6.27 4.51 -11.00
N LEU A 24 5.31 5.43 -11.03
CA LEU A 24 4.21 5.46 -10.05
C LEU A 24 3.32 4.22 -10.13
N ASN A 25 3.05 3.73 -11.35
CA ASN A 25 2.31 2.49 -11.55
C ASN A 25 3.07 1.26 -11.06
N GLU A 26 4.37 1.17 -11.37
CA GLU A 26 5.23 0.11 -10.85
C GLU A 26 5.26 0.14 -9.32
N SER A 27 5.47 1.30 -8.69
CA SER A 27 5.44 1.46 -7.23
C SER A 27 4.13 0.99 -6.60
N TRP A 28 2.98 1.30 -7.22
CA TRP A 28 1.69 0.78 -6.77
C TRP A 28 1.59 -0.73 -6.91
N TYR A 29 2.06 -1.26 -8.03
CA TYR A 29 2.05 -2.69 -8.29
C TYR A 29 2.87 -3.44 -7.23
N PHE A 30 4.09 -2.99 -6.93
CA PHE A 30 4.91 -3.58 -5.87
C PHE A 30 4.24 -3.51 -4.49
N TYR A 31 3.61 -2.37 -4.16
CA TYR A 31 2.88 -2.23 -2.91
C TYR A 31 1.70 -3.21 -2.81
N ARG A 32 0.91 -3.35 -3.88
CA ARG A 32 -0.21 -4.29 -3.91
C ARG A 32 0.26 -5.74 -3.80
N THR A 33 1.29 -6.12 -4.57
CA THR A 33 1.82 -7.49 -4.58
C THR A 33 2.40 -7.87 -3.21
N ARG A 34 3.08 -6.95 -2.51
CA ARG A 34 3.55 -7.18 -1.15
C ARG A 34 2.40 -7.30 -0.14
N ARG A 35 1.38 -6.46 -0.23
CA ARG A 35 0.19 -6.58 0.64
C ARG A 35 -0.59 -7.87 0.42
N SER A 36 -0.68 -8.34 -0.82
CA SER A 36 -1.30 -9.64 -1.13
C SER A 36 -0.49 -10.84 -0.59
N GLN A 37 0.81 -10.68 -0.31
CA GLN A 37 1.62 -11.71 0.37
C GLN A 37 1.61 -11.61 1.89
N GLU A 38 1.34 -10.43 2.46
CA GLU A 38 1.15 -10.24 3.91
C GLU A 38 -0.25 -10.62 4.42
N GLU A 39 -1.22 -10.88 3.53
CA GLU A 39 -2.56 -11.37 3.85
C GLU A 39 -2.65 -12.90 4.01
N TRP A 40 -1.57 -13.55 4.46
CA TRP A 40 -1.68 -14.82 5.19
C TRP A 40 -1.63 -14.51 6.69
N PRO A 41 -2.78 -14.45 7.40
CA PRO A 41 -2.80 -14.57 8.83
C PRO A 41 -2.56 -16.04 9.13
N ASP A 42 -1.29 -16.44 9.30
CA ASP A 42 -1.05 -17.67 10.02
C ASP A 42 -1.64 -17.47 11.42
N GLY A 43 -2.61 -18.31 11.75
CA GLY A 43 -3.37 -18.21 12.98
C GLY A 43 -2.45 -18.26 14.19
N GLN A 44 -2.21 -17.10 14.79
CA GLN A 44 -1.86 -17.01 16.20
C GLN A 44 -3.12 -16.68 16.99
N SER A 45 -3.97 -17.71 17.12
CA SER A 45 -4.71 -17.91 18.36
C SER A 45 -3.67 -18.16 19.46
N THR A 46 -3.37 -17.14 20.24
CA THR A 46 -3.05 -17.34 21.64
C THR A 46 -3.88 -16.34 22.41
N ASP A 47 -4.79 -16.90 23.20
CA ASP A 47 -5.70 -16.25 24.13
C ASP A 47 -5.15 -14.96 24.75
N GLY A 48 -6.04 -13.98 24.94
CA GLY A 48 -5.81 -12.93 25.92
C GLY A 48 -5.55 -13.56 27.30
N PRO A 49 -4.86 -12.83 28.18
CA PRO A 49 -5.68 -12.22 29.21
C PRO A 49 -5.25 -10.80 29.60
N SER A 50 -6.29 -9.97 29.70
CA SER A 50 -6.57 -9.10 30.84
C SER A 50 -5.65 -7.89 31.11
N LYS A 51 -6.31 -6.72 31.00
CA LYS A 51 -6.15 -5.51 31.81
C LYS A 51 -5.11 -5.59 32.95
N ARG A 52 -4.17 -4.63 32.96
CA ARG A 52 -3.66 -3.86 34.12
C ARG A 52 -2.74 -2.77 33.53
N LYS A 53 -3.18 -1.51 33.41
CA LYS A 53 -3.12 -0.44 34.42
C LYS A 53 -1.81 -0.45 35.22
N PHE A 54 -0.92 0.49 34.89
CA PHE A 54 -0.03 1.18 35.81
C PHE A 54 -0.23 2.68 35.59
#